data_AF-A0A4Q9G3K2-F1
#
_entry.id   AF-A0A4Q9G3K2-F1
#
_cell.length_a   1.000
_cell.length_b   1.000
_cell.length_c   1.000
_cell.angle_alpha   90.00
_cell.angle_beta   90.00
_cell.angle_gamma   90.00
#
_symmetry.space_group_name_H-M   'P 1'
#
loop_
_entity.id
_entity.type
_entity.pdbx_description
1 polymer ?
#
loop_
_entity_poly.entity_id
_entity_poly.type
_entity_poly.pdbx_seq_one_letter_code
_entity_poly.pdbx_strand_id
1 'polypeptide(L)'
;MVQEIFDPSQPVITKEMIEKLAYRISHEPIQKRAEEKKITGEWIIFAKHCSRNYYLCLGTHESGDQYIFDRIMQYCTRCFPDLPAWIAAASMKS
;
A
#
# COMPACT_ATOMS: atom_id res chain seq x y z
N MET A 1 -1.07 25.80 10.20
CA MET A 1 -1.54 24.45 10.61
C MET A 1 -1.92 24.36 12.09
N VAL A 2 -1.01 24.44 13.07
CA VAL A 2 -1.38 24.36 14.51
C VAL A 2 -2.25 25.55 14.92
N GLN A 3 -1.87 26.79 14.55
CA GLN A 3 -2.64 28.01 14.84
C GLN A 3 -3.96 28.15 14.05
N GLU A 4 -4.19 27.29 13.04
CA GLU A 4 -5.48 27.24 12.33
C GLU A 4 -6.48 26.28 12.98
N ILE A 5 -5.98 25.36 13.81
CA ILE A 5 -6.77 24.32 14.49
C ILE A 5 -7.04 24.72 15.93
N PHE A 6 -6.03 25.32 16.58
CA PHE A 6 -6.19 25.93 17.89
C PHE A 6 -6.49 27.40 17.71
N ASP A 7 -7.70 27.80 18.08
CA ASP A 7 -8.08 29.20 18.16
C ASP A 7 -7.34 29.85 19.35
N PRO A 8 -6.43 30.82 19.11
CA PRO A 8 -5.70 31.49 20.19
C PRO A 8 -6.61 32.24 21.16
N SER A 9 -7.85 32.54 20.76
CA SER A 9 -8.86 33.21 21.59
C SER A 9 -9.65 32.25 22.49
N GLN A 10 -9.56 30.93 22.26
CA GLN A 10 -10.15 29.89 23.10
C GLN A 10 -9.04 29.09 23.81
N PRO A 11 -8.76 29.38 25.10
CA PRO A 11 -7.67 28.73 25.84
C PRO A 11 -7.96 27.25 26.18
N VAL A 12 -9.16 26.75 25.87
CA VAL A 12 -9.59 25.38 26.17
C VAL A 12 -9.43 24.52 24.92
N ILE A 13 -8.54 23.54 24.99
CA ILE A 13 -8.38 22.53 23.95
C ILE A 13 -9.56 21.56 24.02
N THR A 14 -10.35 21.49 22.94
CA THR A 14 -11.47 20.54 22.84
C THR A 14 -11.03 19.22 22.21
N LYS A 15 -11.81 18.16 22.46
CA LYS A 15 -11.60 16.85 21.82
C LYS A 15 -11.62 16.96 20.28
N GLU A 16 -12.53 17.78 19.74
CA GLU A 16 -12.65 18.01 18.31
C GLU A 16 -11.39 18.65 17.71
N MET A 17 -10.76 19.61 18.40
CA MET A 17 -9.49 20.19 17.98
C MET A 17 -8.37 19.14 17.91
N ILE A 18 -8.32 18.24 18.90
CA ILE A 18 -7.33 17.16 18.95
C ILE A 18 -7.56 16.18 17.79
N GLU A 19 -8.81 15.77 17.55
CA GLU A 19 -9.18 14.86 16.45
C GLU A 19 -8.84 15.47 15.10
N LYS A 20 -9.16 16.76 14.91
CA LYS A 20 -8.85 17.50 13.68
C LYS A 20 -7.35 17.63 13.46
N LEU A 21 -6.58 17.92 14.51
CA LEU A 21 -5.11 17.94 14.42
C LEU A 21 -4.57 16.56 14.05
N ALA A 22 -4.99 15.51 14.75
CA ALA A 22 -4.56 14.14 14.50
C ALA A 22 -4.84 13.72 13.05
N TYR A 23 -6.02 14.05 12.53
CA TYR A 23 -6.36 13.79 11.13
C TYR A 23 -5.45 14.55 10.16
N ARG A 24 -5.29 15.86 10.35
CA ARG A 24 -4.46 16.71 9.48
C ARG A 24 -2.99 16.31 9.44
N ILE A 25 -2.43 15.80 10.55
CA ILE A 25 -1.02 15.37 10.57
C ILE A 25 -0.79 13.99 9.97
N SER A 26 -1.80 13.11 10.01
CA SER A 26 -1.60 11.69 9.66
C SER A 26 -2.24 11.30 8.32
N HIS A 27 -3.40 11.85 8.00
CA HIS A 27 -4.19 11.43 6.84
C HIS A 27 -4.01 12.38 5.64
N GLU A 28 -4.12 13.69 5.84
CA GLU A 28 -4.00 14.68 4.74
C GLU A 28 -2.67 14.58 3.97
N PRO A 29 -1.50 14.37 4.60
CA PRO A 29 -0.24 14.25 3.85
C PRO A 29 -0.20 13.02 2.95
N ILE A 30 -0.78 11.90 3.39
CA ILE A 30 -0.87 10.66 2.61
C ILE A 30 -1.86 10.83 1.45
N GLN A 31 -3.04 11.39 1.71
CA GLN A 31 -4.05 11.68 0.69
C GLN A 31 -3.49 12.61 -0.39
N LYS A 32 -2.85 13.71 0.01
CA LYS A 32 -2.22 14.65 -0.93
C LYS A 32 -1.14 13.98 -1.77
N ARG A 33 -0.30 13.12 -1.18
CA ARG A 33 0.69 12.34 -1.93
C ARG A 33 0.03 11.33 -2.86
N ALA A 34 -1.10 10.73 -2.49
CA ALA A 34 -1.86 9.82 -3.35
C ALA A 34 -2.42 10.55 -4.57
N GLU A 35 -3.07 11.70 -4.36
CA GLU A 35 -3.62 12.56 -5.41
C GLU A 35 -2.54 13.04 -6.39
N GLU A 36 -1.36 13.39 -5.86
CA GLU A 36 -0.21 13.81 -6.68
C GLU A 36 0.53 12.64 -7.35
N LYS A 37 0.08 11.38 -7.18
CA LYS A 37 0.77 10.15 -7.61
C LYS A 37 2.21 10.04 -7.09
N LYS A 38 2.47 10.61 -5.91
CA LYS A 38 3.77 10.63 -5.21
C LYS A 38 3.79 9.72 -3.98
N ILE A 39 2.89 8.74 -3.90
CA ILE A 39 3.07 7.65 -2.94
C ILE A 39 4.24 6.80 -3.44
N THR A 40 5.41 7.12 -2.90
CA THR A 40 6.62 6.34 -3.06
C THR A 40 6.56 5.20 -2.06
N GLY A 41 6.40 3.97 -2.55
CA GLY A 41 6.32 2.78 -1.73
C GLY A 41 6.69 1.54 -2.52
N GLU A 42 7.27 0.57 -1.83
CA GLU A 42 7.51 -0.76 -2.37
C GLU A 42 6.26 -1.61 -2.13
N TRP A 43 5.75 -2.23 -3.18
CA TRP A 43 4.69 -3.23 -3.13
C TRP A 43 5.28 -4.55 -2.71
N ILE A 44 4.62 -5.20 -1.76
CA ILE A 44 4.89 -6.61 -1.44
C ILE A 44 3.95 -7.46 -2.29
N ILE A 45 4.50 -8.19 -3.25
CA ILE A 45 3.74 -9.11 -4.11
C ILE A 45 3.79 -10.51 -3.50
N PHE A 46 2.63 -11.14 -3.37
CA PHE A 46 2.50 -12.49 -2.81
C PHE A 46 1.42 -13.30 -3.52
N ALA A 47 1.59 -14.63 -3.54
CA ALA A 47 0.57 -15.57 -3.98
C ALA A 47 -0.09 -16.27 -2.78
N LYS A 48 -1.41 -16.49 -2.85
CA LYS A 48 -2.15 -17.27 -1.86
C LYS A 48 -2.27 -18.71 -2.34
N HIS A 49 -1.76 -19.66 -1.57
CA HIS A 49 -1.90 -21.08 -1.87
C HIS A 49 -2.04 -21.89 -0.58
N CYS A 50 -2.99 -22.83 -0.53
CA CYS A 50 -3.29 -23.66 0.66
C CYS A 50 -3.39 -22.86 1.98
N SER A 51 -4.14 -21.75 1.98
CA SER A 51 -4.32 -20.87 3.14
C SER A 51 -3.02 -20.22 3.68
N ARG A 52 -1.95 -20.18 2.89
CA ARG A 52 -0.68 -19.51 3.19
C ARG A 52 -0.37 -18.42 2.17
N ASN A 53 0.34 -17.38 2.61
CA ASN A 53 0.84 -16.30 1.76
C ASN A 53 2.31 -16.57 1.43
N TYR A 54 2.63 -16.66 0.14
CA TYR A 54 3.99 -16.83 -0.37
C TYR A 54 4.47 -15.50 -0.94
N TYR A 55 5.43 -14.86 -0.29
CA TYR A 55 5.99 -13.57 -0.70
C TYR A 55 7.00 -13.78 -1.83
N LEU A 56 6.76 -13.12 -2.96
CA LEU A 56 7.45 -13.40 -4.23
C LEU A 56 8.41 -12.28 -4.63
N CYS A 57 7.99 -11.04 -4.48
CA CYS A 57 8.76 -9.89 -4.98
C CYS A 57 8.42 -8.61 -4.21
N LEU A 58 9.37 -7.68 -4.21
CA LEU A 58 9.14 -6.28 -3.91
C LEU A 58 9.16 -5.51 -5.24
N GLY A 59 8.05 -4.86 -5.58
CA GLY A 59 7.93 -3.98 -6.75
C GLY A 59 7.86 -2.53 -6.30
N THR A 60 8.15 -1.56 -7.14
CA THR A 60 7.79 -0.16 -6.85
C THR A 60 6.49 0.19 -7.58
N HIS A 61 5.78 1.22 -7.14
CA HIS A 61 4.60 1.75 -7.85
C HIS A 61 4.86 2.13 -9.32
N GLU A 62 6.12 2.35 -9.69
CA GLU A 62 6.56 2.70 -11.05
C GLU A 62 6.93 1.47 -11.88
N SER A 63 7.09 0.31 -11.23
CA SER A 63 7.36 -0.95 -11.91
C SER A 63 6.04 -1.45 -12.51
N GLY A 64 5.86 -1.27 -13.83
CA GLY A 64 4.63 -1.70 -14.50
C GLY A 64 4.31 -3.18 -14.25
N ASP A 65 3.01 -3.50 -14.19
CA ASP A 65 2.49 -4.83 -13.79
C ASP A 65 3.14 -5.98 -14.57
N GLN A 66 3.32 -5.82 -15.88
CA GLN A 66 3.94 -6.83 -16.73
C GLN A 66 5.39 -7.10 -16.34
N TYR A 67 6.16 -6.05 -16.01
CA TYR A 67 7.56 -6.20 -15.61
C TYR A 67 7.68 -6.93 -14.26
N ILE A 68 6.78 -6.66 -13.32
CA ILE A 68 6.70 -7.37 -12.05
C ILE A 68 6.38 -8.84 -12.30
N PHE A 69 5.39 -9.13 -13.15
CA PHE A 69 4.98 -10.48 -13.49
C PHE A 69 6.11 -11.29 -14.14
N ASP A 70 6.78 -10.71 -15.13
CA ASP A 70 7.88 -11.36 -15.84
C ASP A 70 9.04 -11.69 -14.90
N ARG A 71 9.39 -10.78 -13.98
CA ARG A 71 10.40 -11.06 -12.93
C ARG A 71 9.98 -12.22 -12.04
N ILE A 72 8.72 -12.27 -11.60
CA ILE A 72 8.23 -13.36 -10.76
C ILE A 72 8.33 -14.69 -11.51
N MET A 73 7.89 -14.72 -12.76
CA MET A 73 7.94 -15.93 -13.58
C MET A 73 9.38 -16.37 -13.89
N GLN A 74 10.31 -15.42 -14.06
CA GLN A 74 11.71 -15.72 -14.34
C GLN A 74 12.47 -16.25 -13.11
N TYR A 75 12.26 -15.66 -11.92
CA TYR A 75 13.09 -15.94 -10.75
C TYR A 75 12.39 -16.82 -9.71
N CYS A 76 11.09 -16.66 -9.48
CA CYS A 76 10.37 -17.35 -8.40
C CYS A 76 9.97 -18.78 -8.79
N THR A 77 9.80 -19.09 -10.08
CA THR A 77 9.43 -20.44 -10.56
C THR A 77 10.48 -21.50 -10.24
N ARG A 78 11.75 -21.11 -10.07
CA ARG A 78 12.81 -22.02 -9.62
C ARG A 78 12.62 -22.48 -8.17
N CYS A 79 12.12 -21.60 -7.31
CA CYS A 79 11.86 -21.90 -5.90
C CYS A 79 10.45 -22.45 -5.67
N PHE A 80 9.52 -22.07 -6.55
CA PHE A 80 8.10 -22.46 -6.50
C PHE A 80 7.65 -22.94 -7.89
N PRO A 81 7.97 -24.19 -8.28
CA PRO A 81 7.67 -24.70 -9.62
C PRO A 81 6.18 -24.68 -9.98
N ASP A 82 5.31 -24.86 -8.97
CA ASP A 82 3.86 -24.88 -9.14
C ASP A 82 3.22 -23.48 -9.12
N LEU A 83 4.02 -22.43 -8.97
CA LEU A 83 3.53 -21.05 -8.94
C LEU A 83 2.63 -20.68 -10.14
N PRO A 84 2.94 -21.06 -11.39
CA PRO A 84 2.06 -20.78 -12.53
C PRO A 84 0.67 -21.42 -12.37
N ALA A 85 0.62 -22.64 -11.82
CA ALA A 85 -0.65 -23.33 -11.56
C ALA A 85 -1.45 -22.63 -10.45
N TRP A 86 -0.79 -22.11 -9.41
CA TRP A 86 -1.44 -21.34 -8.34
C TRP A 86 -2.07 -20.05 -8.87
N ILE A 87 -1.35 -19.35 -9.76
CA ILE A 87 -1.85 -18.13 -10.41
C ILE A 87 -3.04 -18.45 -11.30
N ALA A 88 -2.94 -19.48 -12.15
CA ALA A 88 -4.04 -19.90 -13.03
C ALA A 88 -5.30 -20.28 -12.23
N ALA A 89 -5.15 -21.01 -11.13
CA ALA A 89 -6.25 -21.39 -10.25
C ALA A 89 -6.90 -20.18 -9.55
N ALA A 90 -6.15 -19.11 -9.30
CA ALA A 90 -6.68 -17.88 -8.71
C ALA A 90 -7.50 -17.07 -9.73
N SER A 91 -7.08 -17.03 -11.00
CA SER A 91 -7.81 -16.33 -12.08
C SER A 91 -9.16 -16.97 -12.43
N MET A 92 -9.34 -18.27 -12.17
CA MET A 92 -10.60 -18.98 -12.42
C MET A 92 -11.69 -18.77 -11.36
N LYS A 93 -11.39 -18.07 -10.26
CA LYS A 93 -12.33 -17.84 -9.15
C LYS A 93 -12.98 -16.44 -9.16
N SER A 94 -12.84 -15.68 -10.26
CA SER A 94 -13.43 -14.34 -10.41
C SER A 94 -14.72 -14.35 -11.22
#